data_AF-A0A2M9PGV8-F1
#
_entry.id   AF-A0A2M9PGV8-F1
#
_cell.length_a   1.000
_cell.length_b   1.000
_cell.length_c   1.000
_cell.angle_alpha   90.00
_cell.angle_beta   90.00
_cell.angle_gamma   90.00
#
_symmetry.space_group_name_H-M   'P 1'
#
loop_
_entity.id
_entity.type
_entity.pdbx_description
1 polymer ?
#
loop_
_entity_poly.entity_id
_entity_poly.type
_entity_poly.pdbx_seq_one_letter_code
_entity_poly.pdbx_strand_id
1 'polypeptide(L)' 'VSVAMAATLRDSLVGAALPGFRLPAHMTLEHPTGRMDVRVSVPEGAVDPAVYVMRTCRRLFEGAVLARRRN' A
#
# COMPACT_ATOMS: atom_id res chain seq x y z
N VAL A 1 0.94 2.05 -0.51
CA VAL A 1 0.67 1.73 -1.93
C VAL A 1 1.71 2.38 -2.83
N SER A 2 1.84 3.71 -2.87
CA SER A 2 2.74 4.40 -3.83
C SER A 2 4.21 3.98 -3.75
N VAL A 3 4.77 3.80 -2.55
CA VAL A 3 6.16 3.32 -2.38
C VAL A 3 6.37 1.94 -3.02
N ALA A 4 5.43 1.01 -2.81
CA ALA A 4 5.50 -0.32 -3.41
C ALA A 4 5.29 -0.29 -4.92
N MET A 5 4.46 0.63 -5.43
CA MET A 5 4.30 0.83 -6.86
C MET A 5 5.56 1.42 -7.49
N ALA A 6 6.24 2.36 -6.82
CA ALA A 6 7.49 2.91 -7.32
C ALA A 6 8.57 1.82 -7.51
N ALA A 7 8.56 0.74 -6.72
CA ALA A 7 9.47 -0.39 -6.94
C ALA A 7 9.30 -1.07 -8.31
N THR A 8 8.15 -0.93 -8.99
CA THR A 8 7.94 -1.45 -10.36
C THR A 8 8.48 -0.52 -11.44
N LEU A 9 8.87 0.72 -11.09
CA LEU A 9 9.38 1.74 -11.99
C LEU A 9 10.90 1.84 -11.83
N ARG A 10 11.66 1.27 -12.78
CA ARG A 10 13.13 1.18 -12.72
C ARG A 10 13.84 2.53 -12.62
N ASP A 11 13.23 3.57 -13.18
CA ASP A 11 13.71 4.95 -13.21
C ASP A 11 13.31 5.76 -11.96
N SER A 12 12.44 5.22 -11.12
CA SER A 12 12.16 5.81 -9.81
C SER A 12 13.30 5.53 -8.83
N LEU A 13 13.42 6.38 -7.80
CA LEU A 13 14.39 6.17 -6.73
C LEU A 13 14.24 4.81 -6.03
N VAL A 14 12.99 4.34 -5.85
CA VAL A 14 12.73 3.05 -5.20
C VAL A 14 13.12 1.89 -6.12
N GLY A 15 12.75 1.94 -7.40
CA GLY A 15 13.11 0.90 -8.36
C GLY A 15 14.61 0.83 -8.62
N ALA A 16 15.29 1.99 -8.69
CA ALA A 16 16.75 2.06 -8.82
C ALA A 16 17.48 1.45 -7.61
N ALA A 17 16.93 1.61 -6.40
CA ALA A 17 17.45 1.00 -5.19
C ALA A 17 17.19 -0.52 -5.09
N LEU A 18 16.32 -1.08 -5.94
CA LEU A 18 15.92 -2.49 -5.95
C LEU A 18 16.20 -3.13 -7.33
N PRO A 19 17.47 -3.22 -7.77
CA PRO A 19 17.83 -3.64 -9.14
C PRO A 19 17.43 -5.09 -9.49
N GLY A 20 17.18 -5.92 -8.47
CA GLY A 20 16.71 -7.30 -8.61
C GLY A 20 15.19 -7.48 -8.50
N PHE A 21 14.43 -6.41 -8.39
CA PHE A 21 12.98 -6.49 -8.16
C PHE A 21 12.26 -7.16 -9.34
N ARG A 22 11.47 -8.20 -9.04
CA ARG A 22 10.67 -8.94 -10.01
C ARG A 22 9.31 -9.27 -9.41
N LEU A 23 8.28 -9.25 -10.25
CA LEU A 23 6.93 -9.63 -9.86
C LEU A 23 6.69 -11.15 -10.08
N PRO A 24 5.89 -11.81 -9.24
CA PRO A 24 5.28 -11.28 -8.00
C PRO A 24 6.33 -11.10 -6.89
N ALA A 25 6.15 -10.08 -6.07
CA ALA A 25 7.03 -9.78 -4.94
C ALA A 25 6.24 -9.65 -3.64
N HIS A 26 6.87 -10.10 -2.55
CA HIS A 26 6.49 -9.72 -1.19
C HIS A 26 7.52 -8.69 -0.70
N MET A 27 7.04 -7.54 -0.26
CA MET A 27 7.89 -6.45 0.22
C MET A 27 7.50 -6.11 1.65
N THR A 28 8.48 -5.80 2.47
CA THR A 28 8.29 -5.26 3.81
C THR A 28 8.69 -3.78 3.78
N LEU A 29 7.75 -2.89 4.10
CA LEU A 29 8.00 -1.46 4.22
C LEU A 29 8.23 -1.12 5.69
N GLU A 30 9.46 -0.78 6.05
CA GLU A 30 9.78 -0.30 7.40
C GLU A 30 9.23 1.11 7.62
N HIS A 31 8.74 1.37 8.83
CA HIS A 31 8.25 2.67 9.26
C HIS A 31 8.53 2.87 10.76
N PRO A 32 8.49 4.10 11.31
CA PRO A 32 8.91 4.37 12.70
C PRO A 32 8.24 3.51 13.77
N THR A 33 7.02 3.05 13.51
CA THR A 33 6.21 2.22 14.40
C THR A 33 6.22 0.73 14.06
N GLY A 34 7.11 0.26 13.18
CA GLY A 34 7.26 -1.15 12.83
C GLY A 34 7.42 -1.40 11.33
N ARG A 35 6.66 -2.37 10.82
CA ARG A 35 6.74 -2.80 9.43
C ARG A 35 5.36 -3.09 8.85
N MET A 36 5.22 -2.84 7.55
CA MET A 36 4.01 -3.16 6.78
C MET A 36 4.37 -4.06 5.61
N ASP A 37 3.84 -5.29 5.61
CA ASP A 37 4.01 -6.22 4.51
C ASP A 37 2.99 -5.93 3.39
N VAL A 38 3.47 -5.93 2.16
CA VAL A 38 2.67 -5.72 0.96
C VAL A 38 3.05 -6.75 -0.10
N ARG A 39 2.08 -7.17 -0.91
CA ARG A 39 2.33 -8.00 -2.08
C ARG A 39 2.15 -7.14 -3.33
N VAL A 40 3.04 -7.30 -4.29
CA VAL A 40 2.93 -6.68 -5.60
C VAL A 40 2.89 -7.79 -6.64
N SER A 41 1.90 -7.78 -7.52
CA SER A 41 1.80 -8.73 -8.64
C SER A 41 0.99 -8.14 -9.77
N VAL A 42 1.16 -8.66 -10.98
CA VAL A 42 0.26 -8.37 -12.10
C VAL A 42 -0.95 -9.29 -11.97
N PRO A 43 -2.18 -8.76 -11.81
CA PRO A 43 -3.40 -9.58 -11.82
C PRO A 43 -3.53 -10.38 -13.12
N GLU A 44 -4.23 -11.51 -13.07
CA GLU A 44 -4.52 -12.29 -14.27
C GLU A 44 -5.31 -11.45 -15.28
N GLY A 45 -4.84 -11.40 -16.54
CA GLY A 45 -5.45 -10.59 -17.60
C GLY A 45 -5.17 -9.08 -17.53
N ALA A 46 -4.38 -8.60 -16.56
CA ALA A 46 -3.97 -7.20 -16.47
C ALA A 46 -2.59 -6.96 -17.08
N VAL A 47 -2.35 -5.72 -17.51
CA VAL A 47 -1.02 -5.25 -17.93
C VAL A 47 -0.30 -4.57 -16.77
N ASP A 48 -1.05 -3.81 -15.96
CA ASP A 48 -0.49 -3.02 -14.88
C ASP A 48 -0.38 -3.82 -13.58
N PRO A 49 0.69 -3.59 -12.79
CA PRO A 49 0.84 -4.20 -11.48
C PRO A 49 -0.19 -3.66 -10.47
N ALA A 50 -0.60 -4.52 -9.55
CA ALA A 50 -1.42 -4.19 -8.40
C ALA A 50 -0.66 -4.38 -7.08
N VAL A 51 -0.96 -3.55 -6.10
CA VAL A 51 -0.43 -3.65 -4.73
C VAL A 51 -1.54 -4.10 -3.79
N TYR A 52 -1.30 -5.20 -3.10
CA TYR A 52 -2.21 -5.79 -2.13
C TYR A 52 -1.69 -5.50 -0.72
N VAL A 53 -2.57 -4.95 0.12
CA VAL A 53 -2.25 -4.57 1.50
C VAL A 53 -3.27 -5.20 2.42
N MET A 54 -2.81 -5.96 3.42
CA MET A 54 -3.68 -6.47 4.46
C MET A 54 -3.95 -5.36 5.48
N ARG A 55 -5.22 -5.16 5.85
CA ARG A 55 -5.64 -4.20 6.86
C ARG A 55 -6.60 -4.87 7.83
N THR A 56 -6.64 -4.37 9.06
CA THR A 56 -7.62 -4.76 10.07
C THR A 56 -8.59 -3.61 10.28
N CYS A 57 -9.81 -3.93 10.69
CA CYS A 57 -10.83 -2.95 11.04
C CYS A 57 -11.55 -3.39 12.33
N ARG A 58 -12.15 -2.43 13.02
CA ARG A 58 -12.95 -2.66 14.23
C ARG A 58 -14.01 -1.57 14.34
N ARG A 59 -15.26 -1.95 14.64
CA ARG A 59 -16.31 -0.99 15.02
C ARG A 59 -16.00 -0.45 16.41
N LEU A 60 -15.77 0.85 16.52
CA LEU A 60 -15.43 1.52 17.77
C LEU A 60 -16.64 2.17 18.44
N PHE A 61 -17.57 2.70 17.64
CA PHE A 61 -18.79 3.34 18.10
C PHE A 61 -19.89 3.20 17.04
N GLU A 62 -21.14 3.20 17.48
CA GLU A 62 -22.32 3.24 16.62
C GLU A 62 -23.37 4.14 17.28
N GLY A 63 -23.86 5.14 16.55
CA GLY A 63 -24.74 6.18 17.07
C GLY A 63 -24.68 7.45 16.21
N ALA A 64 -25.06 8.59 16.79
CA ALA A 64 -25.08 9.88 16.10
C ALA A 64 -24.06 10.87 16.66
N VAL A 65 -23.42 11.65 15.79
CA VAL A 65 -22.56 12.77 16.16
C VAL A 65 -23.40 14.05 16.19
N LEU A 66 -23.31 14.84 17.28
CA LEU A 66 -24.02 16.12 17.40
C LEU A 66 -23.10 17.26 16.95
N ALA A 67 -23.60 18.17 16.11
CA ALA A 67 -22.88 19.35 15.64
C ALA A 67 -23.67 20.64 15.92
N ARG A 68 -22.96 21.73 16.25
CA ARG A 68 -23.57 23.05 16.45
C ARG A 68 -24.00 23.63 15.11
N ARG A 69 -25.24 24.13 15.03
CA ARG A 69 -25.72 24.88 13.87
C ARG A 69 -24.91 26.17 13.70
N ARG A 70 -24.35 26.40 12.51
CA ARG A 70 -23.76 27.68 12.13
C ARG A 70 -24.90 28.59 11.68
N ASN A 71 -25.13 29.67 12.42
CA ASN A 71 -26.04 30.76 12.05
C ASN A 71 -25.27 31.82 11.29
#